data_AF-A0A5M8SRI8-F1
#
_entry.id   AF-A0A5M8SRI8-F1
#
_cell.length_a   1.000
_cell.length_b   1.000
_cell.length_c   1.000
_cell.angle_alpha   90.00
_cell.angle_beta   90.00
_cell.angle_gamma   90.00
#
_symmetry.space_group_name_H-M   'P 1'
#
loop_
_entity.id
_entity.type
_entity.pdbx_description
1 polymer ?
#
loop_
_entity_poly.entity_id
_entity_poly.type
_entity_poly.pdbx_seq_one_letter_code
_entity_poly.pdbx_strand_id
1 'polypeptide(L)'
;MEPRTTARVSLTALLGTPVTDAHGQLRGRLKDIAVATGPDAGKVAGLVLKTRAGLCIVPSQEVMETPAGTLELRTPAALVPLKDEGNYLYLQQDLVDRQIIDVKGRKVVRVNDVDLEWLGHGSAHLLRVAEVDIGLRGAVRRVFKGIVPRATLETMSRRFKPNGIPWPFVDVIEVDPARRVKLRIEYERLAEMHPSDLAEILEDLPPAEREAVFTSLDEEVAAETLEEVDPKLQKALLEKLDEEKIADIVEEMDPGAAADLLAELSEEQSDAILEEMEPEERQEVEELLEFDENSAAGSMTTDFVAVPADATVAHAVHALRNFDGDPESVTEIYLLDEKHVLKGAVSLARMVLAQPEARLAVLAEPRVLSCPVHMHQNELAEMFDKYNLRALPVVDSQGRMVGVVLADHVISFLREKL
;
A
#
# COMPACT_ATOMS: atom_id res chain seq x y z
N MET A 1 38.22 23.10 8.89
CA MET A 1 38.73 22.79 10.25
C MET A 1 37.58 22.15 11.00
N GLU A 2 37.61 20.84 11.24
CA GLU A 2 36.49 20.13 11.85
C GLU A 2 36.27 20.59 13.31
N PRO A 3 35.01 20.85 13.72
CA PRO A 3 34.72 21.21 15.11
C PRO A 3 35.07 20.03 16.03
N ARG A 4 35.83 20.31 17.09
CA ARG A 4 36.16 19.30 18.12
C ARG A 4 34.89 18.92 18.87
N THR A 5 34.48 17.66 18.74
CA THR A 5 33.34 17.03 19.44
C THR A 5 33.69 16.83 20.92
N THR A 6 32.87 17.33 21.85
CA THR A 6 33.25 17.36 23.28
C THR A 6 32.44 16.46 24.22
N ALA A 7 31.19 16.07 23.93
CA ALA A 7 30.48 15.01 24.66
C ALA A 7 29.13 14.66 23.99
N ARG A 8 28.75 13.38 23.99
CA ARG A 8 27.37 12.92 23.69
C ARG A 8 26.59 12.76 24.99
N VAL A 9 25.32 13.16 24.99
CA VAL A 9 24.41 13.04 26.13
C VAL A 9 23.02 12.64 25.64
N SER A 10 22.37 11.71 26.34
CA SER A 10 21.02 11.29 25.97
C SER A 10 19.97 12.29 26.49
N LEU A 11 18.89 12.46 25.73
CA LEU A 11 17.74 13.27 26.10
C LEU A 11 17.19 12.80 27.45
N THR A 12 17.04 11.48 27.64
CA THR A 12 16.60 10.90 28.91
C THR A 12 17.44 11.35 30.10
N ALA A 13 18.76 11.48 29.94
CA ALA A 13 19.67 11.97 30.98
C ALA A 13 19.49 13.46 31.26
N LEU A 14 19.28 14.28 30.23
CA LEU A 14 19.06 15.72 30.37
C LEU A 14 17.69 16.05 31.00
N LEU A 15 16.64 15.32 30.64
CA LEU A 15 15.28 15.60 31.10
C LEU A 15 15.16 15.53 32.63
N GLY A 16 14.55 16.56 33.21
CA GLY A 16 14.38 16.75 34.65
C GLY A 16 15.59 17.37 35.37
N THR A 17 16.70 17.60 34.66
CA THR A 17 17.90 18.26 35.20
C THR A 17 17.56 19.69 35.64
N PRO A 18 18.01 20.11 36.83
CA PRO A 18 17.83 21.48 37.28
C PRO A 18 18.63 22.44 36.40
N VAL A 19 17.98 23.55 36.03
CA VAL A 19 18.61 24.66 35.32
C VAL A 19 18.79 25.81 36.30
N THR A 20 20.03 26.24 36.51
CA THR A 20 20.41 27.33 37.42
C THR A 20 20.87 28.56 36.64
N ASP A 21 20.94 29.71 37.30
CA ASP A 21 21.72 30.84 36.79
C ASP A 21 23.17 30.80 37.29
N ALA A 22 23.97 31.79 36.89
CA ALA A 22 25.37 31.97 37.31
C ALA A 22 25.56 32.15 38.83
N HIS A 23 24.49 32.37 39.60
CA HIS A 23 24.54 32.44 41.06
C HIS A 23 24.09 31.12 41.72
N GLY A 24 23.83 30.07 40.93
CA GLY A 24 23.35 28.77 41.41
C GLY A 24 21.87 28.76 41.80
N GLN A 25 21.11 29.82 41.50
CA GLN A 25 19.69 29.86 41.83
C GLN A 25 18.89 29.01 40.82
N LEU A 26 18.03 28.12 41.32
CA LEU A 26 17.19 27.27 40.48
C LEU A 26 16.16 28.13 39.71
N ARG A 27 16.22 28.07 38.38
CA ARG A 27 15.30 28.77 37.47
C ARG A 27 14.20 27.86 36.92
N GLY A 28 14.48 26.57 36.80
CA GLY A 28 13.49 25.58 36.38
C GLY A 28 14.09 24.19 36.27
N ARG A 29 13.31 23.25 35.73
CA ARG A 29 13.81 21.94 35.33
C ARG A 29 13.53 21.71 33.86
N LEU A 30 14.48 21.10 33.16
CA LEU A 30 14.31 20.75 31.75
C LEU A 30 13.12 19.79 31.59
N LYS A 31 12.15 20.17 30.76
CA LYS A 31 10.97 19.39 30.42
C LYS A 31 11.05 18.82 29.01
N ASP A 32 11.58 19.59 28.07
CA ASP A 32 11.68 19.19 26.65
C ASP A 32 12.79 19.97 25.94
N ILE A 33 13.11 19.59 24.71
CA ILE A 33 14.09 20.23 23.84
C ILE A 33 13.43 20.49 22.48
N ALA A 34 13.43 21.74 22.05
CA ALA A 34 12.88 22.19 20.77
C ALA A 34 13.98 22.20 19.69
N VAL A 35 13.73 21.48 18.61
CA VAL A 35 14.63 21.37 17.45
C VAL A 35 14.01 22.15 16.29
N ALA A 36 14.85 22.90 15.58
CA ALA A 36 14.42 23.59 14.36
C ALA A 36 14.10 22.58 13.25
N THR A 37 13.13 22.90 12.40
CA THR A 37 12.79 22.10 11.21
C THR A 37 13.24 22.80 9.91
N GLY A 38 13.13 22.11 8.76
CA GLY A 38 13.54 22.65 7.46
C GLY A 38 15.08 22.78 7.30
N PRO A 39 15.61 23.89 6.74
CA PRO A 39 17.04 24.04 6.41
C PRO A 39 18.01 23.91 7.60
N ASP A 40 17.51 24.12 8.82
CA ASP A 40 18.27 24.02 10.07
C ASP A 40 17.95 22.74 10.87
N ALA A 41 17.34 21.73 10.22
CA ALA A 41 16.92 20.47 10.82
C ALA A 41 18.04 19.83 11.67
N GLY A 42 17.68 19.42 12.89
CA GLY A 42 18.58 18.77 13.84
C GLY A 42 19.35 19.71 14.75
N LYS A 43 19.33 21.03 14.50
CA LYS A 43 19.87 22.03 15.44
C LYS A 43 18.87 22.28 16.56
N VAL A 44 19.33 22.23 17.82
CA VAL A 44 18.48 22.59 18.96
C VAL A 44 18.28 24.10 18.97
N ALA A 45 17.04 24.53 18.78
CA ALA A 45 16.65 25.94 18.84
C ALA A 45 16.56 26.40 20.30
N GLY A 46 16.01 25.57 21.18
CA GLY A 46 15.84 25.94 22.59
C GLY A 46 15.52 24.77 23.52
N LEU A 47 15.62 25.04 24.82
CA LEU A 47 15.29 24.12 25.90
C LEU A 47 14.01 24.60 26.59
N VAL A 48 13.03 23.70 26.72
CA VAL A 48 11.75 23.97 27.38
C VAL A 48 11.87 23.65 28.85
N LEU A 49 11.70 24.65 29.70
CA LEU A 49 11.81 24.53 31.14
C LEU A 49 10.44 24.58 31.81
N LYS A 50 10.21 23.66 32.75
CA LYS A 50 9.11 23.74 33.70
C LYS A 50 9.53 24.63 34.88
N THR A 51 8.87 25.78 35.01
CA THR A 51 9.05 26.72 36.11
C THR A 51 7.81 26.72 37.01
N ARG A 52 7.82 27.52 38.09
CA ARG A 52 6.63 27.73 38.92
C ARG A 52 5.54 28.56 38.22
N ALA A 53 5.93 29.40 37.25
CA ALA A 53 5.03 30.29 36.53
C ALA A 53 4.46 29.66 35.23
N GLY A 54 4.90 28.44 34.88
CA GLY A 54 4.49 27.75 33.66
C GLY A 54 5.68 27.23 32.86
N LEU A 55 5.44 26.95 31.59
CA LEU A 55 6.49 26.53 30.65
C LEU A 55 7.16 27.76 30.04
N CYS A 56 8.49 27.73 30.02
CA CYS A 56 9.30 28.74 29.36
C CYS A 56 10.25 28.06 28.38
N ILE A 57 10.65 28.76 27.33
CA ILE A 57 11.71 28.34 26.42
C ILE A 57 12.93 29.23 26.59
N VAL A 58 14.11 28.63 26.49
CA VAL A 58 15.40 29.32 26.52
C VAL A 58 16.16 28.94 25.25
N PRO A 59 16.72 29.89 24.48
CA PRO A 59 17.57 29.59 23.34
C PRO A 59 18.75 28.69 23.74
N SER A 60 19.11 27.72 22.90
CA SER A 60 20.16 26.73 23.21
C SER A 60 21.51 27.37 23.51
N GLN A 61 21.84 28.48 22.84
CA GLN A 61 23.09 29.23 23.00
C GLN A 61 23.26 29.83 24.40
N GLU A 62 22.16 30.11 25.09
CA GLU A 62 22.13 30.66 26.44
C GLU A 62 22.28 29.59 27.52
N VAL A 63 22.34 28.31 27.14
CA VAL A 63 22.49 27.19 28.08
C VAL A 63 23.87 26.57 27.93
N MET A 64 24.49 26.22 29.07
CA MET A 64 25.72 25.44 29.11
C MET A 64 25.62 24.30 30.12
N GLU A 65 26.28 23.19 29.81
CA GLU A 65 26.46 22.09 30.76
C GLU A 65 27.60 22.40 31.71
N THR A 66 27.36 22.25 33.01
CA THR A 66 28.38 22.42 34.05
C THR A 66 29.16 21.11 34.24
N PRO A 67 30.38 21.15 34.80
CA PRO A 67 31.14 19.93 35.14
C PRO A 67 30.39 18.99 36.11
N ALA A 68 29.38 19.50 36.83
CA ALA A 68 28.54 18.73 37.73
C ALA A 68 27.36 18.03 37.03
N GLY A 69 27.19 18.21 35.71
CA GLY A 69 26.08 17.66 34.94
C GLY A 69 24.75 18.39 35.17
N THR A 70 24.79 19.62 35.67
CA THR A 70 23.64 20.54 35.71
C THR A 70 23.66 21.46 34.49
N LEU A 71 22.55 22.14 34.23
CA LEU A 71 22.48 23.15 33.17
C LEU A 71 22.51 24.55 33.79
N GLU A 72 23.27 25.46 33.20
CA GLU A 72 23.40 26.84 33.66
C GLU A 72 23.03 27.82 32.55
N LEU A 73 22.29 28.87 32.90
CA LEU A 73 21.97 29.98 32.01
C LEU A 73 23.11 31.00 32.00
N ARG A 74 23.59 31.37 30.82
CA ARG A 74 24.56 32.46 30.65
C ARG A 74 23.98 33.81 31.05
N THR A 75 22.73 34.07 30.69
CA THR A 75 22.06 35.35 30.94
C THR A 75 20.78 35.18 31.77
N PRO A 76 20.57 35.95 32.86
CA PRO A 76 19.38 35.83 33.72
C PRO A 76 18.04 36.14 33.03
N ALA A 77 18.07 36.88 31.91
CA ALA A 77 16.88 37.37 31.20
C ALA A 77 16.37 36.44 30.08
N ALA A 78 16.97 35.26 29.89
CA ALA A 78 16.74 34.42 28.72
C ALA A 78 15.44 33.57 28.76
N LEU A 79 14.61 33.68 29.80
CA LEU A 79 13.37 32.89 29.97
C LEU A 79 12.19 33.60 29.33
N VAL A 80 11.71 33.07 28.21
CA VAL A 80 10.50 33.55 27.54
C VAL A 80 9.36 32.55 27.78
N PRO A 81 8.13 32.97 28.12
CA PRO A 81 6.99 32.07 28.17
C PRO A 81 6.85 31.29 26.86
N LEU A 82 6.64 29.97 26.95
CA LEU A 82 6.44 29.15 25.76
C LEU A 82 5.14 29.57 25.08
N LYS A 83 5.24 30.07 23.85
CA LYS A 83 4.10 30.35 22.97
C LYS A 83 4.01 29.26 21.91
N ASP A 84 2.79 28.91 21.51
CA ASP A 84 2.50 27.85 20.54
C ASP A 84 2.62 28.33 19.07
N GLU A 85 3.59 29.21 18.80
CA GLU A 85 3.73 29.95 17.53
C GLU A 85 4.89 29.44 16.65
N GLY A 86 5.58 28.36 17.03
CA GLY A 86 6.85 27.96 16.42
C GLY A 86 6.81 26.66 15.60
N ASN A 87 7.58 26.63 14.49
CA ASN A 87 7.91 25.44 13.71
C ASN A 87 9.01 24.63 14.42
N TYR A 88 8.70 24.09 15.59
CA TYR A 88 9.63 23.27 16.36
C TYR A 88 9.15 21.84 16.45
N LEU A 89 10.08 20.91 16.35
CA LEU A 89 9.88 19.52 16.78
C LEU A 89 10.35 19.40 18.24
N TYR A 90 9.47 19.01 19.16
CA TYR A 90 9.84 18.78 20.56
C TYR A 90 10.26 17.33 20.75
N LEU A 91 11.51 17.09 21.13
CA LEU A 91 12.07 15.74 21.14
C LEU A 91 11.33 14.76 22.06
N GLN A 92 10.94 15.20 23.26
CA GLN A 92 10.26 14.31 24.22
C GLN A 92 8.78 14.11 23.88
N GLN A 93 8.13 15.10 23.29
CA GLN A 93 6.70 15.03 22.98
C GLN A 93 6.43 14.38 21.61
N ASP A 94 7.24 14.73 20.62
CA ASP A 94 6.96 14.48 19.21
C ASP A 94 7.89 13.42 18.59
N LEU A 95 8.95 12.98 19.28
CA LEU A 95 9.88 11.98 18.74
C LEU A 95 9.99 10.73 19.61
N VAL A 96 10.19 10.88 20.92
CA VAL A 96 10.24 9.75 21.87
C VAL A 96 8.92 8.96 21.83
N ASP A 97 9.02 7.63 21.79
CA ASP A 97 7.87 6.71 21.70
C ASP A 97 7.09 6.73 20.38
N ARG A 98 7.51 7.54 19.40
CA ARG A 98 6.92 7.57 18.07
C ARG A 98 7.57 6.55 17.14
N GLN A 99 6.83 6.18 16.11
CA GLN A 99 7.36 5.48 14.94
C GLN A 99 8.02 6.51 14.01
N ILE A 100 9.18 6.12 13.48
CA ILE A 100 9.94 6.89 12.51
C ILE A 100 10.39 5.95 11.40
N ILE A 101 10.69 6.51 10.24
CA ILE A 101 11.24 5.75 9.11
C ILE A 101 12.76 5.87 9.14
N ASP A 102 13.44 4.74 9.19
CA ASP A 102 14.89 4.64 8.96
C ASP A 102 15.12 4.59 7.45
N VAL A 103 15.39 5.72 6.80
CA VAL A 103 15.55 5.78 5.34
C VAL A 103 16.70 4.88 4.85
N LYS A 104 17.74 4.71 5.68
CA LYS A 104 18.90 3.86 5.33
C LYS A 104 18.64 2.38 5.61
N GLY A 105 17.98 2.10 6.72
CA GLY A 105 17.62 0.75 7.15
C GLY A 105 16.32 0.22 6.55
N ARG A 106 15.58 1.08 5.84
CA ARG A 106 14.35 0.83 5.08
C ARG A 106 13.28 0.11 5.88
N LYS A 107 12.92 0.72 7.01
CA LYS A 107 11.95 0.12 7.93
C LYS A 107 11.39 1.13 8.91
N VAL A 108 10.25 0.78 9.48
CA VAL A 108 9.64 1.51 10.58
C VAL A 108 10.28 1.06 11.89
N VAL A 109 10.67 2.04 12.71
CA VAL A 109 11.26 1.77 14.04
C VAL A 109 10.68 2.69 15.09
N ARG A 110 10.62 2.20 16.33
CA ARG A 110 10.19 2.99 17.48
C ARG A 110 11.36 3.68 18.15
N VAL A 111 11.23 4.97 18.39
CA VAL A 111 12.24 5.75 19.10
C VAL A 111 12.25 5.42 20.58
N ASN A 112 13.41 4.99 21.09
CA ASN A 112 13.65 4.69 22.50
C ASN A 112 14.34 5.84 23.26
N ASP A 113 15.22 6.60 22.62
CA ASP A 113 15.84 7.80 23.20
C ASP A 113 16.43 8.66 22.07
N VAL A 114 16.92 9.84 22.42
CA VAL A 114 17.60 10.72 21.45
C VAL A 114 18.96 11.09 22.02
N ASP A 115 20.02 10.87 21.26
CA ASP A 115 21.38 11.26 21.66
C ASP A 115 21.73 12.62 21.03
N LEU A 116 22.12 13.54 21.89
CA LEU A 116 22.49 14.91 21.55
C LEU A 116 24.00 15.07 21.69
N GLU A 117 24.57 15.99 20.92
CA GLU A 117 25.98 16.32 21.01
C GLU A 117 26.19 17.83 21.13
N TRP A 118 27.14 18.17 22.00
CA TRP A 118 27.59 19.55 22.17
C TRP A 118 28.72 19.84 21.19
N LEU A 119 28.51 20.83 20.32
CA LEU A 119 29.52 21.40 19.45
C LEU A 119 30.16 22.61 20.12
N GLY A 120 31.49 22.64 20.16
CA GLY A 120 32.26 23.78 20.67
C GLY A 120 32.82 24.65 19.55
N HIS A 121 32.38 25.91 19.45
CA HIS A 121 33.11 26.94 18.71
C HIS A 121 33.18 28.25 19.51
N GLY A 122 34.34 28.53 20.10
CA GLY A 122 34.54 29.70 20.96
C GLY A 122 33.65 29.66 22.21
N SER A 123 32.94 30.76 22.51
CA SER A 123 32.08 30.92 23.70
C SER A 123 30.65 30.36 23.55
N ALA A 124 30.26 29.92 22.35
CA ALA A 124 28.93 29.38 22.08
C ALA A 124 29.00 27.85 21.95
N HIS A 125 28.29 27.16 22.85
CA HIS A 125 28.06 25.72 22.73
C HIS A 125 26.72 25.54 22.03
N LEU A 126 26.73 24.89 20.86
CA LEU A 126 25.51 24.56 20.14
C LEU A 126 25.18 23.09 20.41
N LEU A 127 23.96 22.84 20.85
CA LEU A 127 23.44 21.48 21.00
C LEU A 127 22.79 21.06 19.68
N ARG A 128 23.09 19.86 19.19
CA ARG A 128 22.41 19.27 18.03
C ARG A 128 22.02 17.83 18.31
N VAL A 129 21.01 17.36 17.58
CA VAL A 129 20.66 15.95 17.56
C VAL A 129 21.72 15.20 16.76
N ALA A 130 22.33 14.19 17.38
CA ALA A 130 23.33 13.36 16.72
C ALA A 130 22.66 12.14 16.07
N GLU A 131 21.94 11.37 16.89
CA GLU A 131 21.29 10.13 16.49
C GLU A 131 20.04 9.84 17.34
N VAL A 132 19.14 9.06 16.78
CA VAL A 132 17.94 8.55 17.45
C VAL A 132 18.19 7.10 17.85
N ASP A 133 18.13 6.80 19.14
CA ASP A 133 18.37 5.46 19.69
C ASP A 133 17.09 4.62 19.58
N ILE A 134 17.18 3.51 18.87
CA ILE A 134 16.09 2.54 18.65
C ILE A 134 16.35 1.22 19.37
N GLY A 135 17.43 1.12 20.13
CA GLY A 135 17.87 -0.11 20.80
C GLY A 135 17.41 -0.25 22.25
N LEU A 136 17.69 -1.43 22.82
CA LEU A 136 17.46 -1.74 24.23
C LEU A 136 18.20 -0.80 25.18
N ARG A 137 19.31 -0.19 24.72
CA ARG A 137 20.09 0.77 25.49
C ARG A 137 19.22 1.98 25.89
N GLY A 138 18.54 2.61 24.93
CA GLY A 138 17.59 3.69 25.18
C GLY A 138 16.40 3.25 26.01
N ALA A 139 15.83 2.08 25.72
CA ALA A 139 14.67 1.56 26.45
C ALA A 139 14.97 1.35 27.94
N VAL A 140 16.14 0.77 28.26
CA VAL A 140 16.60 0.59 29.65
C VAL A 140 16.80 1.93 30.35
N ARG A 141 17.43 2.92 29.68
CA ARG A 141 17.56 4.28 30.26
C ARG A 141 16.19 4.87 30.60
N ARG A 142 15.20 4.67 29.75
CA ARG A 142 13.86 5.21 29.94
C ARG A 142 13.11 4.52 31.09
N VAL A 143 13.04 3.20 31.10
CA VAL A 143 12.25 2.41 32.08
C VAL A 143 12.78 2.58 33.51
N PHE A 144 14.11 2.64 33.68
CA PHE A 144 14.73 2.73 35.00
C PHE A 144 15.02 4.17 35.45
N LYS A 145 14.58 5.18 34.68
CA LYS A 145 14.73 6.59 35.04
C LYS A 145 14.05 6.89 36.38
N GLY A 146 14.80 7.42 37.33
CA GLY A 146 14.29 7.79 38.65
C GLY A 146 14.21 6.63 39.67
N ILE A 147 14.32 5.38 39.21
CA ILE A 147 14.46 4.20 40.07
C ILE A 147 15.94 3.97 40.41
N VAL A 148 16.82 4.16 39.42
CA VAL A 148 18.26 3.92 39.53
C VAL A 148 19.03 5.25 39.41
N PRO A 149 20.10 5.48 40.18
CA PRO A 149 20.96 6.66 40.03
C PRO A 149 21.52 6.80 38.61
N ARG A 150 21.62 8.04 38.11
CA ARG A 150 22.05 8.35 36.73
C ARG A 150 23.36 7.68 36.32
N ALA A 151 24.40 7.75 37.16
CA ALA A 151 25.70 7.15 36.85
C ALA A 151 25.65 5.62 36.70
N THR A 152 24.86 4.96 37.54
CA THR A 152 24.65 3.51 37.50
C THR A 152 23.86 3.11 36.25
N LEU A 153 22.81 3.88 35.91
CA LEU A 153 21.97 3.67 34.73
C LEU A 153 22.79 3.80 33.43
N GLU A 154 23.64 4.82 33.32
CA GLU A 154 24.59 4.98 32.22
C GLU A 154 25.55 3.79 32.12
N THR A 155 26.10 3.34 33.24
CA THR A 155 27.04 2.21 33.26
C THR A 155 26.37 0.89 32.86
N MET A 156 25.13 0.64 33.30
CA MET A 156 24.37 -0.57 32.98
C MET A 156 23.92 -0.59 31.52
N SER A 157 23.42 0.55 31.02
CA SER A 157 22.93 0.64 29.64
C SER A 157 24.05 0.45 28.60
N ARG A 158 25.29 0.85 28.92
CA ARG A 158 26.48 0.62 28.07
C ARG A 158 26.80 -0.86 27.80
N ARG A 159 26.22 -1.81 28.56
CA ARG A 159 26.34 -3.24 28.27
C ARG A 159 25.59 -3.66 27.00
N PHE A 160 24.62 -2.87 26.56
CA PHE A 160 23.87 -3.12 25.34
C PHE A 160 24.53 -2.41 24.15
N LYS A 161 24.55 -3.07 22.99
CA LYS A 161 25.11 -2.51 21.76
C LYS A 161 24.35 -1.22 21.38
N PRO A 162 25.06 -0.13 21.04
CA PRO A 162 24.40 1.06 20.52
C PRO A 162 23.71 0.71 19.20
N ASN A 163 22.46 1.14 19.05
CA ASN A 163 21.68 1.00 17.84
C ASN A 163 20.96 2.32 17.59
N GLY A 164 21.65 3.23 16.91
CA GLY A 164 21.20 4.59 16.67
C GLY A 164 21.17 4.90 15.18
N ILE A 165 20.13 5.62 14.76
CA ILE A 165 19.99 6.14 13.39
C ILE A 165 20.47 7.59 13.41
N PRO A 166 21.50 7.97 12.63
CA PRO A 166 21.92 9.35 12.52
C PRO A 166 20.74 10.25 12.10
N TRP A 167 20.65 11.45 12.69
CA TRP A 167 19.55 12.38 12.42
C TRP A 167 19.22 12.61 10.93
N PRO A 168 20.22 12.71 10.01
CA PRO A 168 19.93 12.88 8.58
C PRO A 168 19.21 11.69 7.91
N PHE A 169 19.09 10.54 8.56
CA PHE A 169 18.42 9.35 8.03
C PHE A 169 17.10 9.05 8.77
N VAL A 170 16.66 9.96 9.63
CA VAL A 170 15.39 9.85 10.35
C VAL A 170 14.36 10.68 9.62
N ASP A 171 13.27 10.03 9.23
CA ASP A 171 12.06 10.73 8.81
C ASP A 171 10.95 10.55 9.86
N VAL A 172 10.29 11.65 10.21
CA VAL A 172 9.29 11.68 11.28
C VAL A 172 7.91 11.65 10.66
N ILE A 173 7.10 10.70 11.08
CA ILE A 173 5.74 10.57 10.56
C ILE A 173 4.81 11.48 11.35
N GLU A 174 4.19 12.44 10.66
CA GLU A 174 3.19 13.32 11.24
C GLU A 174 1.84 13.15 10.53
N VAL A 175 0.87 12.67 11.30
CA VAL A 175 -0.49 12.37 10.84
C VAL A 175 -1.29 13.65 10.63
N ASP A 176 -1.10 14.67 11.48
CA ASP A 176 -1.84 15.94 11.35
C ASP A 176 -1.32 16.77 10.16
N PRO A 177 -2.12 16.97 9.09
CA PRO A 177 -1.67 17.73 7.91
C PRO A 177 -1.25 19.16 8.25
N ALA A 178 -1.93 19.81 9.21
CA ALA A 178 -1.61 21.17 9.63
C ALA A 178 -0.28 21.24 10.36
N ARG A 179 0.11 20.17 11.07
CA ARG A 179 1.44 20.05 11.68
C ARG A 179 2.50 19.67 10.68
N ARG A 180 2.21 18.81 9.71
CA ARG A 180 3.14 18.42 8.65
C ARG A 180 3.64 19.62 7.83
N VAL A 181 2.70 20.48 7.42
CA VAL A 181 3.00 21.75 6.72
C VAL A 181 3.81 22.70 7.62
N LYS A 182 3.45 22.81 8.91
CA LYS A 182 4.22 23.63 9.88
C LYS A 182 5.62 23.10 10.12
N LEU A 183 5.79 21.78 10.18
CA LEU A 183 7.06 21.12 10.43
C LEU A 183 7.92 21.02 9.16
N ARG A 184 7.39 21.33 7.97
CA ARG A 184 8.08 21.18 6.67
C ARG A 184 8.73 19.79 6.57
N ILE A 185 7.95 18.77 6.92
CA ILE A 185 8.36 17.38 6.73
C ILE A 185 8.10 17.11 5.26
N GLU A 186 9.15 17.29 4.46
CA GLU A 186 9.17 16.94 3.05
C GLU A 186 9.65 15.49 2.98
N TYR A 187 8.74 14.57 2.64
CA TYR A 187 9.04 13.15 2.42
C TYR A 187 9.81 12.91 1.11
N GLU A 188 10.51 13.93 0.59
CA GLU A 188 11.32 13.87 -0.64
C GLU A 188 12.31 12.70 -0.63
N ARG A 189 12.80 12.31 0.55
CA ARG A 189 13.72 11.17 0.69
C ARG A 189 13.04 9.81 0.58
N LEU A 190 11.74 9.74 0.84
CA LEU A 190 10.96 8.54 0.62
C LEU A 190 10.73 8.33 -0.87
N ALA A 191 10.50 9.41 -1.64
CA ALA A 191 10.39 9.33 -3.10
C ALA A 191 11.68 8.83 -3.80
N GLU A 192 12.85 8.96 -3.17
CA GLU A 192 14.10 8.37 -3.67
C GLU A 192 14.29 6.88 -3.31
N MET A 193 13.39 6.29 -2.51
CA MET A 193 13.46 4.88 -2.14
C MET A 193 12.90 3.97 -3.23
N HIS A 194 13.32 2.71 -3.23
CA HIS A 194 12.73 1.74 -4.16
C HIS A 194 11.28 1.45 -3.74
N PRO A 195 10.34 1.32 -4.69
CA PRO A 195 8.93 1.04 -4.41
C PRO A 195 8.69 -0.16 -3.48
N SER A 196 9.39 -1.28 -3.70
CA SER A 196 9.30 -2.45 -2.80
C SER A 196 9.70 -2.16 -1.35
N ASP A 197 10.67 -1.27 -1.12
CA ASP A 197 11.05 -0.89 0.25
C ASP A 197 10.00 0.04 0.89
N LEU A 198 9.34 0.88 0.08
CA LEU A 198 8.23 1.71 0.52
C LEU A 198 7.01 0.86 0.86
N ALA A 199 6.71 -0.17 0.05
CA ALA A 199 5.66 -1.14 0.31
C ALA A 199 5.84 -1.81 1.69
N GLU A 200 7.04 -2.34 1.97
CA GLU A 200 7.38 -2.92 3.28
C GLU A 200 7.17 -1.91 4.44
N ILE A 201 7.56 -0.64 4.23
CA ILE A 201 7.33 0.42 5.22
C ILE A 201 5.84 0.64 5.44
N LEU A 202 5.04 0.76 4.38
CA LEU A 202 3.59 1.00 4.48
C LEU A 202 2.91 -0.15 5.23
N GLU A 203 3.29 -1.41 5.00
CA GLU A 203 2.76 -2.56 5.72
C GLU A 203 2.99 -2.48 7.23
N ASP A 204 4.19 -2.07 7.64
CA ASP A 204 4.58 -1.92 9.05
C ASP A 204 3.92 -0.71 9.75
N LEU A 205 3.36 0.23 8.99
CA LEU A 205 2.74 1.44 9.54
C LEU A 205 1.31 1.21 10.03
N PRO A 206 0.92 1.86 11.14
CA PRO A 206 -0.49 1.98 11.53
C PRO A 206 -1.31 2.71 10.45
N PRO A 207 -2.62 2.45 10.34
CA PRO A 207 -3.45 2.98 9.25
C PRO A 207 -3.35 4.49 9.00
N ALA A 208 -3.38 5.30 10.06
CA ALA A 208 -3.33 6.75 9.94
C ALA A 208 -1.94 7.29 9.53
N GLU A 209 -0.87 6.60 9.93
CA GLU A 209 0.50 6.94 9.54
C GLU A 209 0.79 6.51 8.10
N ARG A 210 0.26 5.34 7.72
CA ARG A 210 0.33 4.81 6.37
C ARG A 210 -0.34 5.72 5.35
N GLU A 211 -1.58 6.12 5.60
CA GLU A 211 -2.32 7.07 4.77
C GLU A 211 -1.54 8.38 4.63
N ALA A 212 -1.04 8.91 5.75
CA ALA A 212 -0.23 10.10 5.75
C ALA A 212 1.01 10.01 4.84
N VAL A 213 1.71 8.89 4.83
CA VAL A 213 2.87 8.67 3.95
C VAL A 213 2.43 8.48 2.50
N PHE A 214 1.43 7.63 2.24
CA PHE A 214 0.98 7.32 0.87
C PHE A 214 0.48 8.57 0.13
N THR A 215 -0.38 9.39 0.76
CA THR A 215 -0.91 10.63 0.12
C THR A 215 0.16 11.72 -0.06
N SER A 216 1.38 11.52 0.45
CA SER A 216 2.48 12.45 0.26
C SER A 216 3.44 12.08 -0.85
N LEU A 217 3.30 10.86 -1.39
CA LEU A 217 4.02 10.43 -2.59
C LEU A 217 3.40 11.14 -3.80
N ASP A 218 4.23 11.38 -4.81
CA ASP A 218 3.74 11.72 -6.15
C ASP A 218 3.06 10.49 -6.81
N GLU A 219 2.31 10.73 -7.89
CA GLU A 219 1.49 9.70 -8.56
C GLU A 219 2.34 8.52 -9.06
N GLU A 220 3.46 8.80 -9.73
CA GLU A 220 4.39 7.80 -10.26
C GLU A 220 4.93 6.88 -9.15
N VAL A 221 5.48 7.46 -8.07
CA VAL A 221 5.99 6.66 -6.94
C VAL A 221 4.88 5.93 -6.20
N ALA A 222 3.69 6.54 -6.08
CA ALA A 222 2.54 5.90 -5.46
C ALA A 222 2.06 4.68 -6.26
N ALA A 223 2.02 4.78 -7.59
CA ALA A 223 1.68 3.72 -8.52
C ALA A 223 2.64 2.54 -8.39
N GLU A 224 3.94 2.78 -8.59
CA GLU A 224 4.97 1.75 -8.47
C GLU A 224 4.97 1.10 -7.07
N THR A 225 4.71 1.89 -6.02
CA THR A 225 4.62 1.35 -4.65
C THR A 225 3.38 0.47 -4.48
N LEU A 226 2.24 0.88 -5.06
CA LEU A 226 0.99 0.14 -4.97
C LEU A 226 1.10 -1.23 -5.65
N GLU A 227 1.80 -1.32 -6.78
CA GLU A 227 2.08 -2.59 -7.49
C GLU A 227 2.80 -3.62 -6.62
N GLU A 228 3.66 -3.16 -5.71
CA GLU A 228 4.47 -4.02 -4.85
C GLU A 228 3.76 -4.42 -3.54
N VAL A 229 2.62 -3.81 -3.24
CA VAL A 229 1.85 -4.00 -2.00
C VAL A 229 0.85 -5.15 -2.13
N ASP A 230 0.65 -5.92 -1.05
CA ASP A 230 -0.38 -6.96 -0.99
C ASP A 230 -1.79 -6.45 -1.39
N PRO A 231 -2.62 -7.22 -2.14
CA PRO A 231 -3.93 -6.77 -2.62
C PRO A 231 -4.89 -6.26 -1.53
N LYS A 232 -4.84 -6.86 -0.34
CA LYS A 232 -5.64 -6.42 0.81
C LYS A 232 -5.28 -5.02 1.27
N LEU A 233 -4.00 -4.68 1.19
CA LEU A 233 -3.50 -3.38 1.59
C LEU A 233 -3.72 -2.35 0.48
N GLN A 234 -3.60 -2.73 -0.80
CA GLN A 234 -3.97 -1.85 -1.92
C GLN A 234 -5.39 -1.30 -1.74
N LYS A 235 -6.37 -2.18 -1.53
CA LYS A 235 -7.76 -1.77 -1.28
C LYS A 235 -7.92 -0.83 -0.09
N ALA A 236 -7.22 -1.11 1.01
CA ALA A 236 -7.30 -0.28 2.22
C ALA A 236 -6.67 1.11 2.03
N LEU A 237 -5.69 1.26 1.14
CA LEU A 237 -5.11 2.54 0.75
C LEU A 237 -6.08 3.32 -0.15
N LEU A 238 -6.69 2.66 -1.13
CA LEU A 238 -7.63 3.28 -2.07
C LEU A 238 -8.93 3.75 -1.40
N GLU A 239 -9.46 3.01 -0.40
CA GLU A 239 -10.69 3.37 0.33
C GLU A 239 -10.68 4.76 1.01
N LYS A 240 -9.52 5.41 1.10
CA LYS A 240 -9.34 6.73 1.72
C LYS A 240 -9.11 7.86 0.73
N LEU A 241 -8.95 7.53 -0.53
CA LEU A 241 -8.74 8.48 -1.61
C LEU A 241 -10.05 8.73 -2.34
N ASP A 242 -10.14 9.89 -2.99
CA ASP A 242 -11.19 10.22 -3.94
C ASP A 242 -10.90 9.59 -5.30
N GLU A 243 -11.95 9.38 -6.09
CA GLU A 243 -11.88 8.67 -7.36
C GLU A 243 -10.91 9.33 -8.35
N GLU A 244 -10.87 10.67 -8.39
CA GLU A 244 -9.93 11.47 -9.20
C GLU A 244 -8.48 11.11 -8.87
N LYS A 245 -8.12 11.09 -7.58
CA LYS A 245 -6.74 10.79 -7.17
C LYS A 245 -6.37 9.33 -7.40
N ILE A 246 -7.34 8.42 -7.31
CA ILE A 246 -7.12 7.01 -7.62
C ILE A 246 -6.87 6.85 -9.12
N ALA A 247 -7.64 7.53 -9.97
CA ALA A 247 -7.42 7.52 -11.42
C ALA A 247 -6.02 8.03 -11.77
N ASP A 248 -5.60 9.17 -11.23
CA ASP A 248 -4.25 9.72 -11.47
C ASP A 248 -3.13 8.71 -11.11
N ILE A 249 -3.32 7.93 -10.04
CA ILE A 249 -2.34 6.90 -9.63
C ILE A 249 -2.40 5.68 -10.56
N VAL A 250 -3.60 5.22 -10.91
CA VAL A 250 -3.81 4.04 -11.75
C VAL A 250 -3.32 4.27 -13.19
N GLU A 251 -3.40 5.51 -13.70
CA GLU A 251 -2.83 5.88 -15.00
C GLU A 251 -1.31 5.72 -15.08
N GLU A 252 -0.60 5.92 -13.97
CA GLU A 252 0.86 5.79 -13.91
C GLU A 252 1.31 4.32 -13.64
N MET A 253 0.38 3.39 -13.45
CA MET A 253 0.67 1.97 -13.24
C MET A 253 0.90 1.22 -14.56
N ASP A 254 1.56 0.06 -14.50
CA ASP A 254 1.54 -0.90 -15.62
C ASP A 254 0.09 -1.31 -15.91
N PRO A 255 -0.37 -1.30 -17.19
CA PRO A 255 -1.75 -1.59 -17.55
C PRO A 255 -2.25 -2.96 -17.03
N GLY A 256 -1.37 -3.95 -16.93
CA GLY A 256 -1.72 -5.26 -16.37
C GLY A 256 -1.96 -5.20 -14.86
N ALA A 257 -1.09 -4.49 -14.13
CA ALA A 257 -1.26 -4.30 -12.69
C ALA A 257 -2.49 -3.44 -12.36
N ALA A 258 -2.77 -2.41 -13.18
CA ALA A 258 -3.99 -1.61 -13.10
C ALA A 258 -5.25 -2.48 -13.28
N ALA A 259 -5.26 -3.35 -14.29
CA ALA A 259 -6.38 -4.27 -14.53
C ALA A 259 -6.57 -5.24 -13.35
N ASP A 260 -5.50 -5.85 -12.84
CA ASP A 260 -5.56 -6.74 -11.68
C ASP A 260 -6.11 -6.01 -10.43
N LEU A 261 -5.67 -4.77 -10.20
CA LEU A 261 -6.11 -3.93 -9.09
C LEU A 261 -7.61 -3.60 -9.19
N LEU A 262 -8.06 -3.16 -10.36
CA LEU A 262 -9.45 -2.79 -10.62
C LEU A 262 -10.39 -4.01 -10.52
N ALA A 263 -9.93 -5.19 -10.93
CA ALA A 263 -10.70 -6.44 -10.83
C ALA A 263 -11.01 -6.86 -9.38
N GLU A 264 -10.21 -6.44 -8.39
CA GLU A 264 -10.44 -6.69 -6.96
C GLU A 264 -11.40 -5.68 -6.29
N LEU A 265 -11.77 -4.61 -7.00
CA LEU A 265 -12.75 -3.61 -6.56
C LEU A 265 -14.17 -4.02 -6.97
N SER A 266 -15.18 -3.35 -6.40
CA SER A 266 -16.55 -3.53 -6.90
C SER A 266 -16.71 -2.90 -8.27
N GLU A 267 -17.55 -3.48 -9.13
CA GLU A 267 -17.88 -2.97 -10.49
C GLU A 267 -18.18 -1.45 -10.45
N GLU A 268 -19.02 -1.00 -9.50
CA GLU A 268 -19.35 0.44 -9.32
C GLU A 268 -18.12 1.34 -9.05
N GLN A 269 -17.12 0.84 -8.33
CA GLN A 269 -15.90 1.58 -8.01
C GLN A 269 -14.91 1.55 -9.18
N SER A 270 -14.75 0.39 -9.83
CA SER A 270 -13.91 0.25 -11.00
C SER A 270 -14.38 1.16 -12.13
N ASP A 271 -15.68 1.15 -12.42
CA ASP A 271 -16.28 2.01 -13.45
C ASP A 271 -16.10 3.50 -13.14
N ALA A 272 -16.25 3.90 -11.87
CA ALA A 272 -16.05 5.29 -11.45
C ALA A 272 -14.59 5.76 -11.62
N ILE A 273 -13.62 4.88 -11.34
CA ILE A 273 -12.20 5.19 -11.55
C ILE A 273 -11.91 5.26 -13.06
N LEU A 274 -12.35 4.27 -13.84
CA LEU A 274 -12.20 4.26 -15.29
C LEU A 274 -12.82 5.52 -15.91
N GLU A 275 -13.97 6.00 -15.43
CA GLU A 275 -14.63 7.21 -15.93
C GLU A 275 -13.79 8.48 -15.75
N GLU A 276 -12.98 8.57 -14.70
CA GLU A 276 -12.08 9.70 -14.44
C GLU A 276 -10.75 9.59 -15.20
N MET A 277 -10.38 8.40 -15.69
CA MET A 277 -9.13 8.19 -16.41
C MET A 277 -9.10 8.82 -17.81
N GLU A 278 -7.91 9.20 -18.27
CA GLU A 278 -7.67 9.66 -19.63
C GLU A 278 -7.99 8.54 -20.67
N PRO A 279 -8.54 8.88 -21.86
CA PRO A 279 -9.11 7.89 -22.77
C PRO A 279 -8.11 6.88 -23.36
N GLU A 280 -6.83 7.25 -23.48
CA GLU A 280 -5.81 6.38 -24.08
C GLU A 280 -5.41 5.29 -23.08
N GLU A 281 -5.08 5.68 -21.84
CA GLU A 281 -4.73 4.79 -20.73
C GLU A 281 -5.91 3.89 -20.34
N ARG A 282 -7.13 4.46 -20.24
CA ARG A 282 -8.35 3.71 -19.95
C ARG A 282 -8.57 2.56 -20.93
N GLN A 283 -8.37 2.80 -22.22
CA GLN A 283 -8.58 1.78 -23.25
C GLN A 283 -7.63 0.59 -23.05
N GLU A 284 -6.35 0.83 -22.73
CA GLU A 284 -5.37 -0.23 -22.49
C GLU A 284 -5.76 -1.10 -21.29
N VAL A 285 -6.26 -0.49 -20.22
CA VAL A 285 -6.69 -1.19 -19.01
C VAL A 285 -8.02 -1.94 -19.22
N GLU A 286 -9.00 -1.33 -19.89
CA GLU A 286 -10.28 -1.97 -20.25
C GLU A 286 -10.05 -3.23 -21.12
N GLU A 287 -9.16 -3.16 -22.11
CA GLU A 287 -8.82 -4.32 -22.94
C GLU A 287 -8.28 -5.48 -22.08
N LEU A 288 -7.47 -5.19 -21.05
CA LEU A 288 -6.90 -6.21 -20.16
C LEU A 288 -7.89 -6.74 -19.12
N LEU A 289 -8.79 -5.90 -18.60
CA LEU A 289 -9.90 -6.32 -17.73
C LEU A 289 -10.86 -7.30 -18.45
N GLU A 290 -11.00 -7.18 -19.77
CA GLU A 290 -11.81 -8.08 -20.59
C GLU A 290 -11.14 -9.46 -20.81
N PHE A 291 -9.84 -9.62 -20.54
CA PHE A 291 -9.11 -10.85 -20.82
C PHE A 291 -9.22 -11.94 -19.71
N ASP A 292 -9.74 -13.09 -20.18
CA ASP A 292 -9.64 -14.48 -19.71
C ASP A 292 -10.56 -15.07 -18.61
N GLU A 293 -11.03 -14.36 -17.58
CA GLU A 293 -11.95 -15.00 -16.60
C GLU A 293 -13.44 -14.69 -16.87
N ASN A 294 -13.76 -13.45 -17.20
CA ASN A 294 -15.15 -12.96 -17.35
C ASN A 294 -15.71 -13.00 -18.78
N SER A 295 -15.06 -13.73 -19.68
CA SER A 295 -15.46 -13.87 -21.08
C SER A 295 -16.05 -15.26 -21.40
N ALA A 296 -16.68 -15.38 -22.56
CA ALA A 296 -17.15 -16.67 -23.08
C ALA A 296 -16.00 -17.67 -23.23
N ALA A 297 -14.78 -17.21 -23.50
CA ALA A 297 -13.58 -18.06 -23.52
C ALA A 297 -13.21 -18.58 -22.11
N GLY A 298 -13.35 -17.75 -21.07
CA GLY A 298 -13.12 -18.17 -19.68
C GLY A 298 -14.17 -19.16 -19.15
N SER A 299 -15.42 -19.05 -19.63
CA SER A 299 -16.54 -19.90 -19.19
C SER A 299 -16.79 -21.15 -20.04
N MET A 300 -16.13 -21.30 -21.19
CA MET A 300 -16.39 -22.43 -22.11
C MET A 300 -15.63 -23.69 -21.73
N THR A 301 -16.20 -24.83 -22.13
CA THR A 301 -15.50 -26.12 -22.19
C THR A 301 -15.21 -26.51 -23.62
N THR A 302 -14.13 -27.29 -23.82
CA THR A 302 -13.80 -27.93 -25.09
C THR A 302 -14.39 -29.35 -25.19
N ASP A 303 -15.06 -29.81 -24.14
CA ASP A 303 -15.76 -31.09 -24.08
C ASP A 303 -17.10 -31.01 -24.83
N PHE A 304 -17.03 -31.04 -26.16
CA PHE A 304 -18.20 -31.15 -27.02
C PHE A 304 -18.00 -32.19 -28.11
N VAL A 305 -19.11 -32.74 -28.59
CA VAL A 305 -19.08 -33.72 -29.68
C VAL A 305 -19.51 -33.07 -30.98
N ALA A 306 -18.63 -33.15 -31.97
CA ALA A 306 -18.87 -32.64 -33.31
C ALA A 306 -18.73 -33.74 -34.37
N VAL A 307 -19.53 -33.65 -35.43
CA VAL A 307 -19.46 -34.56 -36.59
C VAL A 307 -19.58 -33.77 -37.90
N PRO A 308 -19.16 -34.36 -39.04
CA PRO A 308 -19.35 -33.73 -40.35
C PRO A 308 -20.82 -33.41 -40.64
N ALA A 309 -21.08 -32.30 -41.34
CA ALA A 309 -22.43 -31.83 -41.63
C ALA A 309 -23.32 -32.82 -42.42
N ASP A 310 -22.72 -33.76 -43.16
CA ASP A 310 -23.43 -34.81 -43.92
C ASP A 310 -23.60 -36.13 -43.15
N ALA A 311 -23.18 -36.18 -41.88
CA ALA A 311 -23.23 -37.36 -41.04
C ALA A 311 -24.66 -37.84 -40.72
N THR A 312 -24.78 -39.14 -40.44
CA THR A 312 -26.03 -39.78 -40.01
C THR A 312 -26.09 -39.91 -38.49
N VAL A 313 -27.26 -40.23 -37.96
CA VAL A 313 -27.46 -40.53 -36.53
C VAL A 313 -26.51 -41.63 -36.07
N ALA A 314 -26.28 -42.67 -36.88
CA ALA A 314 -25.34 -43.74 -36.56
C ALA A 314 -23.90 -43.24 -36.37
N HIS A 315 -23.43 -42.29 -37.18
CA HIS A 315 -22.10 -41.69 -37.03
C HIS A 315 -21.99 -40.90 -35.73
N ALA A 316 -22.99 -40.10 -35.38
CA ALA A 316 -22.97 -39.34 -34.13
C ALA A 316 -23.07 -40.25 -32.89
N VAL A 317 -23.84 -41.33 -32.94
CA VAL A 317 -23.84 -42.35 -31.87
C VAL A 317 -22.46 -43.02 -31.73
N HIS A 318 -21.76 -43.24 -32.84
CA HIS A 318 -20.38 -43.75 -32.78
C HIS A 318 -19.42 -42.73 -32.17
N ALA A 319 -19.52 -41.45 -32.54
CA ALA A 319 -18.72 -40.37 -31.95
C ALA A 319 -18.96 -40.26 -30.44
N LEU A 320 -20.22 -40.28 -29.99
CA LEU A 320 -20.59 -40.28 -28.57
C LEU A 320 -20.01 -41.47 -27.79
N ARG A 321 -19.95 -42.65 -28.40
CA ARG A 321 -19.39 -43.85 -27.75
C ARG A 321 -17.87 -43.80 -27.58
N ASN A 322 -17.19 -42.98 -28.38
CA ASN A 322 -15.75 -42.79 -28.33
C ASN A 322 -15.37 -41.43 -27.75
N PHE A 323 -16.31 -40.74 -27.09
CA PHE A 323 -16.04 -39.46 -26.46
C PHE A 323 -15.32 -39.67 -25.14
N ASP A 324 -14.16 -39.03 -24.99
CA ASP A 324 -13.28 -39.17 -23.82
C ASP A 324 -13.57 -38.13 -22.71
N GLY A 325 -14.38 -37.11 -23.01
CA GLY A 325 -14.78 -36.08 -22.04
C GLY A 325 -15.96 -36.50 -21.15
N ASP A 326 -16.50 -35.56 -20.38
CA ASP A 326 -17.64 -35.84 -19.49
C ASP A 326 -18.93 -36.14 -20.28
N PRO A 327 -19.53 -37.34 -20.17
CA PRO A 327 -20.80 -37.63 -20.84
C PRO A 327 -21.97 -36.74 -20.38
N GLU A 328 -21.92 -36.19 -19.16
CA GLU A 328 -22.97 -35.34 -18.62
C GLU A 328 -22.93 -33.92 -19.21
N SER A 329 -21.78 -33.47 -19.73
CA SER A 329 -21.62 -32.17 -20.38
C SER A 329 -22.21 -32.14 -21.80
N VAL A 330 -22.37 -33.31 -22.43
CA VAL A 330 -22.85 -33.42 -23.81
C VAL A 330 -24.38 -33.39 -23.85
N THR A 331 -24.95 -32.25 -24.21
CA THR A 331 -26.40 -32.09 -24.38
C THR A 331 -26.84 -32.08 -25.85
N GLU A 332 -25.93 -31.70 -26.74
CA GLU A 332 -26.15 -31.52 -28.18
C GLU A 332 -24.94 -32.02 -29.00
N ILE A 333 -25.19 -32.36 -30.25
CA ILE A 333 -24.17 -32.70 -31.25
C ILE A 333 -24.07 -31.57 -32.27
N TYR A 334 -22.84 -31.11 -32.51
CA TYR A 334 -22.56 -30.03 -33.45
C TYR A 334 -22.17 -30.54 -34.83
N LEU A 335 -22.71 -29.91 -35.86
CA LEU A 335 -22.43 -30.20 -37.26
C LEU A 335 -21.41 -29.19 -37.79
N LEU A 336 -20.22 -29.65 -38.12
CA LEU A 336 -19.13 -28.82 -38.63
C LEU A 336 -18.84 -29.13 -40.10
N ASP A 337 -18.35 -28.13 -40.83
CA ASP A 337 -17.75 -28.35 -42.16
C ASP A 337 -16.26 -28.68 -42.08
N GLU A 338 -15.62 -28.89 -43.24
CA GLU A 338 -14.18 -29.21 -43.34
C GLU A 338 -13.26 -28.11 -42.76
N LYS A 339 -13.78 -26.89 -42.57
CA LYS A 339 -13.05 -25.76 -41.98
C LYS A 339 -13.40 -25.56 -40.50
N HIS A 340 -14.11 -26.50 -39.87
CA HIS A 340 -14.62 -26.42 -38.50
C HIS A 340 -15.68 -25.32 -38.28
N VAL A 341 -16.29 -24.80 -39.35
CA VAL A 341 -17.36 -23.80 -39.22
C VAL A 341 -18.66 -24.46 -38.79
N LEU A 342 -19.31 -23.89 -37.79
CA LEU A 342 -20.59 -24.37 -37.26
C LEU A 342 -21.72 -24.25 -38.30
N LYS A 343 -22.38 -25.37 -38.61
CA LYS A 343 -23.50 -25.44 -39.57
C LYS A 343 -24.83 -25.82 -38.93
N GLY A 344 -24.82 -26.47 -37.78
CA GLY A 344 -26.02 -27.03 -37.16
C GLY A 344 -25.75 -27.59 -35.78
N ALA A 345 -26.81 -27.73 -34.99
CA ALA A 345 -26.80 -28.41 -33.71
C ALA A 345 -28.01 -29.34 -33.65
N VAL A 346 -27.83 -30.52 -33.05
CA VAL A 346 -28.88 -31.53 -32.89
C VAL A 346 -28.89 -31.98 -31.44
N SER A 347 -30.01 -31.76 -30.74
CA SER A 347 -30.16 -32.27 -29.37
C SER A 347 -30.13 -33.80 -29.32
N LEU A 348 -29.53 -34.36 -28.27
CA LEU A 348 -29.49 -35.80 -28.06
C LEU A 348 -30.90 -36.42 -28.02
N ALA A 349 -31.86 -35.70 -27.44
CA ALA A 349 -33.26 -36.13 -27.40
C ALA A 349 -33.85 -36.36 -28.79
N ARG A 350 -33.55 -35.49 -29.77
CA ARG A 350 -33.99 -35.69 -31.17
C ARG A 350 -33.29 -36.87 -31.82
N MET A 351 -31.99 -37.05 -31.56
CA MET A 351 -31.24 -38.18 -32.11
C MET A 351 -31.77 -39.53 -31.64
N VAL A 352 -32.15 -39.64 -30.36
CA VAL A 352 -32.72 -40.89 -29.78
C VAL A 352 -34.04 -41.29 -30.45
N LEU A 353 -34.82 -40.32 -30.91
CA LEU A 353 -36.10 -40.56 -31.59
C LEU A 353 -35.96 -40.85 -33.10
N ALA A 354 -34.78 -40.60 -33.67
CA ALA A 354 -34.54 -40.73 -35.10
C ALA A 354 -34.02 -42.12 -35.48
N GLN A 355 -34.19 -42.49 -36.75
CA GLN A 355 -33.61 -43.73 -37.29
C GLN A 355 -32.10 -43.58 -37.49
N PRO A 356 -31.30 -44.64 -37.30
CA PRO A 356 -29.83 -44.59 -37.44
C PRO A 356 -29.35 -44.05 -38.79
N GLU A 357 -30.10 -44.29 -39.86
CA GLU A 357 -29.76 -43.90 -41.24
C GLU A 357 -30.17 -42.46 -41.57
N ALA A 358 -30.93 -41.79 -40.71
CA ALA A 358 -31.36 -40.42 -40.92
C ALA A 358 -30.14 -39.47 -40.90
N ARG A 359 -30.14 -38.50 -41.82
CA ARG A 359 -29.11 -37.45 -41.88
C ARG A 359 -29.34 -36.43 -40.77
N LEU A 360 -28.28 -36.10 -40.04
CA LEU A 360 -28.35 -35.12 -38.95
C LEU A 360 -28.73 -33.73 -39.43
N ALA A 361 -28.30 -33.34 -40.64
CA ALA A 361 -28.71 -32.07 -41.26
C ALA A 361 -30.24 -31.89 -41.39
N VAL A 362 -31.02 -32.99 -41.43
CA VAL A 362 -32.49 -32.93 -41.46
C VAL A 362 -33.09 -32.74 -40.07
N LEU A 363 -32.38 -33.16 -39.02
CA LEU A 363 -32.79 -33.07 -37.62
C LEU A 363 -32.32 -31.77 -36.94
N ALA A 364 -31.31 -31.13 -37.53
CA ALA A 364 -30.65 -29.94 -37.01
C ALA A 364 -31.56 -28.71 -37.02
N GLU A 365 -31.37 -27.84 -36.02
CA GLU A 365 -31.93 -26.49 -36.05
C GLU A 365 -31.32 -25.68 -37.21
N PRO A 366 -32.12 -25.02 -38.07
CA PRO A 366 -31.59 -24.23 -39.20
C PRO A 366 -30.82 -22.98 -38.79
N ARG A 367 -30.99 -22.50 -37.55
CA ARG A 367 -30.32 -21.32 -36.99
C ARG A 367 -29.81 -21.66 -35.61
N VAL A 368 -28.55 -22.06 -35.55
CA VAL A 368 -27.83 -22.24 -34.29
C VAL A 368 -27.40 -20.87 -33.80
N LEU A 369 -27.74 -20.56 -32.55
CA LEU A 369 -27.20 -19.39 -31.87
C LEU A 369 -25.76 -19.71 -31.46
N SER A 370 -24.87 -18.73 -31.57
CA SER A 370 -23.47 -18.84 -31.14
C SER A 370 -23.00 -17.49 -30.64
N CYS A 371 -21.99 -17.48 -29.77
CA CYS A 371 -21.34 -16.26 -29.30
C CYS A 371 -19.87 -16.20 -29.76
N PRO A 372 -19.29 -14.99 -29.89
CA PRO A 372 -17.86 -14.84 -30.07
C PRO A 372 -17.10 -15.14 -28.77
N VAL A 373 -15.81 -15.49 -28.90
CA VAL A 373 -14.91 -15.80 -27.76
C VAL A 373 -14.80 -14.71 -26.69
N HIS A 374 -14.92 -13.44 -27.09
CA HIS A 374 -14.78 -12.26 -26.23
C HIS A 374 -16.12 -11.77 -25.67
N MET A 375 -17.23 -12.49 -25.88
CA MET A 375 -18.52 -12.06 -25.33
C MET A 375 -18.48 -12.09 -23.80
N HIS A 376 -18.86 -10.99 -23.17
CA HIS A 376 -18.86 -10.85 -21.71
C HIS A 376 -19.88 -11.79 -21.03
N GLN A 377 -19.55 -12.27 -19.82
CA GLN A 377 -20.42 -13.18 -19.04
C GLN A 377 -21.83 -12.63 -18.79
N ASN A 378 -22.00 -11.32 -18.60
CA ASN A 378 -23.33 -10.70 -18.40
C ASN A 378 -24.20 -10.84 -19.67
N GLU A 379 -23.66 -10.51 -20.84
CA GLU A 379 -24.36 -10.69 -22.12
C GLU A 379 -24.64 -12.17 -22.38
N LEU A 380 -23.70 -13.04 -22.03
CA LEU A 380 -23.87 -14.47 -22.13
C LEU A 380 -25.04 -14.95 -21.24
N ALA A 381 -25.13 -14.49 -19.99
CA ALA A 381 -26.25 -14.79 -19.09
C ALA A 381 -27.58 -14.30 -19.66
N GLU A 382 -27.64 -13.09 -20.22
CA GLU A 382 -28.84 -12.57 -20.89
C GLU A 382 -29.27 -13.45 -22.08
N MET A 383 -28.32 -13.95 -22.87
CA MET A 383 -28.62 -14.88 -23.96
C MET A 383 -29.21 -16.19 -23.44
N PHE A 384 -28.64 -16.75 -22.37
CA PHE A 384 -29.13 -17.99 -21.76
C PHE A 384 -30.55 -17.82 -21.21
N ASP A 385 -30.85 -16.72 -20.53
CA ASP A 385 -32.19 -16.43 -20.01
C ASP A 385 -33.19 -16.17 -21.15
N LYS A 386 -32.86 -15.28 -22.09
CA LYS A 386 -33.75 -14.85 -23.18
C LYS A 386 -34.14 -15.98 -24.12
N TYR A 387 -33.20 -16.88 -24.43
CA TYR A 387 -33.42 -17.97 -25.37
C TYR A 387 -33.59 -19.34 -24.67
N ASN A 388 -33.59 -19.38 -23.34
CA ASN A 388 -33.70 -20.59 -22.52
C ASN A 388 -32.72 -21.69 -22.99
N LEU A 389 -31.46 -21.29 -23.15
CA LEU A 389 -30.41 -22.14 -23.71
C LEU A 389 -29.91 -23.13 -22.67
N ARG A 390 -29.54 -24.33 -23.15
CA ARG A 390 -28.82 -25.33 -22.33
C ARG A 390 -27.32 -25.27 -22.56
N ALA A 391 -26.96 -24.96 -23.79
CA ALA A 391 -25.60 -24.83 -24.27
C ALA A 391 -25.55 -23.74 -25.33
N LEU A 392 -24.42 -23.04 -25.42
CA LEU A 392 -24.17 -22.01 -26.43
C LEU A 392 -22.78 -22.21 -27.05
N PRO A 393 -22.71 -22.55 -28.35
CA PRO A 393 -21.45 -22.65 -29.07
C PRO A 393 -20.67 -21.34 -29.09
N VAL A 394 -19.37 -21.45 -28.82
CA VAL A 394 -18.41 -20.34 -28.93
C VAL A 394 -17.66 -20.46 -30.25
N VAL A 395 -17.61 -19.37 -31.01
CA VAL A 395 -16.94 -19.31 -32.31
C VAL A 395 -15.87 -18.23 -32.36
N ASP A 396 -14.82 -18.48 -33.13
CA ASP A 396 -13.80 -17.47 -33.44
C ASP A 396 -14.24 -16.47 -34.52
N SER A 397 -13.38 -15.52 -34.85
CA SER A 397 -13.61 -14.50 -35.88
C SER A 397 -13.85 -15.05 -37.29
N GLN A 398 -13.48 -16.31 -37.54
CA GLN A 398 -13.71 -17.02 -38.81
C GLN A 398 -14.97 -17.91 -38.77
N GLY A 399 -15.72 -17.87 -37.66
CA GLY A 399 -16.92 -18.69 -37.43
C GLY A 399 -16.62 -20.15 -37.12
N ARG A 400 -15.38 -20.48 -36.76
CA ARG A 400 -14.98 -21.84 -36.37
C ARG A 400 -15.35 -22.07 -34.92
N MET A 401 -15.95 -23.22 -34.64
CA MET A 401 -16.31 -23.57 -33.28
C MET A 401 -15.06 -23.90 -32.47
N VAL A 402 -14.88 -23.23 -31.34
CA VAL A 402 -13.73 -23.40 -30.44
C VAL A 402 -14.11 -24.00 -29.08
N GLY A 403 -15.38 -23.88 -28.67
CA GLY A 403 -15.88 -24.40 -27.41
C GLY A 403 -17.39 -24.28 -27.28
N VAL A 404 -17.89 -24.60 -26.10
CA VAL A 404 -19.29 -24.46 -25.73
C VAL A 404 -19.41 -23.97 -24.29
N VAL A 405 -20.31 -23.02 -24.03
CA VAL A 405 -20.70 -22.65 -22.67
C VAL A 405 -21.96 -23.42 -22.29
N LEU A 406 -22.04 -23.90 -21.05
CA LEU A 406 -23.17 -24.67 -20.52
C LEU A 406 -23.96 -23.83 -19.50
N ALA A 407 -25.25 -24.12 -19.34
CA ALA A 407 -26.13 -23.33 -18.48
C ALA A 407 -25.76 -23.41 -16.98
N ASP A 408 -25.17 -24.50 -16.54
CA ASP A 408 -24.65 -24.69 -15.18
C ASP A 408 -23.43 -23.80 -14.89
N HIS A 409 -22.54 -23.58 -15.86
CA HIS A 409 -21.47 -22.59 -15.74
C HIS A 409 -22.05 -21.18 -15.58
N VAL A 410 -23.12 -20.85 -16.34
CA VAL A 410 -23.83 -19.57 -16.20
C VAL A 410 -24.45 -19.39 -14.82
N ILE A 411 -25.10 -20.43 -14.30
CA ILE A 411 -25.66 -20.41 -12.94
C ILE A 411 -24.56 -20.24 -11.88
N SER A 412 -23.36 -20.76 -12.13
CA SER A 412 -22.25 -20.71 -11.18
C SER A 412 -21.73 -19.29 -10.99
N PHE A 413 -21.40 -18.57 -12.07
CA PHE A 413 -20.93 -17.18 -11.93
C PHE A 413 -22.04 -16.21 -11.51
N LEU A 414 -23.31 -16.45 -11.90
CA LEU A 414 -24.45 -15.67 -11.39
C LEU A 414 -24.63 -15.82 -9.87
N ARG A 415 -24.20 -16.94 -9.29
CA ARG A 415 -24.22 -17.16 -7.84
C ARG A 415 -23.06 -16.50 -7.11
N GLU A 416 -21.90 -16.36 -7.75
CA GLU A 416 -20.75 -15.68 -7.17
C GLU A 416 -20.99 -14.16 -7.05
N LYS A 417 -21.85 -13.59 -7.91
CA LYS A 417 -22.30 -12.20 -7.84
C LYS A 417 -23.39 -11.91 -6.78
N LEU A 418 -23.91 -12.93 -6.07
CA LEU A 418 -24.98 -12.82 -5.05
C LEU A 418 -24.43 -12.94 -3.63
#